data_AF-A0A843LQS2-F1
#
_entry.id   AF-A0A843LQS2-F1
#
_cell.length_a   1.000
_cell.length_b   1.000
_cell.length_c   1.000
_cell.angle_alpha   90.00
_cell.angle_beta   90.00
_cell.angle_gamma   90.00
#
_symmetry.space_group_name_H-M   'P 1'
#
loop_
_entity.id
_entity.type
_entity.pdbx_description
1 polymer ?
#
loop_
_entity_poly.entity_id
_entity_poly.type
_entity_poly.pdbx_seq_one_letter_code
_entity_poly.pdbx_strand_id
1 'polypeptide(L)' 'MITQGLSGREIISTLLQVTEREYNDPEIVTRLADTDARLTHAGNEYLQVNAMVATIVAEVFS' A
#
# COMPACT_ATOMS: atom_id res chain seq x y z
N MET A 1 -12.21 4.28 -5.09
CA MET A 1 -12.30 3.08 -5.94
C MET A 1 -11.23 3.16 -7.01
N ILE A 2 -10.33 2.18 -7.00
CA ILE A 2 -9.25 2.00 -7.97
C ILE A 2 -9.77 1.09 -9.09
N THR A 3 -9.08 1.08 -10.22
CA THR A 3 -9.43 0.29 -11.42
C THR A 3 -9.82 -1.14 -11.04
N GLN A 4 -10.85 -1.71 -11.68
CA GLN A 4 -11.49 -3.01 -11.37
C GLN A 4 -12.45 -3.03 -10.15
N GLY A 5 -12.69 -1.91 -9.47
CA GLY A 5 -13.70 -1.83 -8.41
C GLY A 5 -13.17 -2.02 -6.98
N LEU A 6 -11.87 -2.24 -6.83
CA LEU A 6 -11.23 -2.39 -5.52
C LEU A 6 -11.09 -1.04 -4.80
N SER A 7 -11.28 -1.02 -3.49
CA SER A 7 -10.92 0.10 -2.63
C SER A 7 -9.40 0.12 -2.34
N GLY A 8 -8.87 1.27 -1.92
CA GLY A 8 -7.48 1.35 -1.50
C GLY A 8 -7.16 0.41 -0.34
N ARG A 9 -8.11 0.23 0.59
CA ARG A 9 -7.98 -0.69 1.73
C ARG A 9 -7.88 -2.16 1.32
N GLU A 10 -8.66 -2.60 0.35
CA GLU A 10 -8.60 -3.99 -0.15
C GLU A 10 -7.24 -4.29 -0.79
N ILE A 11 -6.65 -3.31 -1.49
CA ILE A 11 -5.30 -3.44 -2.04
C ILE A 11 -4.28 -3.59 -0.90
N ILE A 12 -4.32 -2.71 0.11
CA ILE A 12 -3.40 -2.78 1.25
C ILE A 12 -3.54 -4.10 2.00
N SER A 13 -4.78 -4.53 2.29
CA SER A 13 -5.03 -5.79 2.98
C SER A 13 -4.48 -6.99 2.21
N THR A 14 -4.63 -7.00 0.89
CA THR A 14 -4.09 -8.05 0.02
C THR A 14 -2.56 -8.05 0.03
N LEU A 15 -1.93 -6.87 -0.08
CA LEU A 15 -0.47 -6.75 -0.02
C LEU A 15 0.08 -7.18 1.33
N LEU A 16 -0.60 -6.84 2.43
CA LEU A 16 -0.21 -7.23 3.78
C LEU A 16 -0.16 -8.76 3.92
N GLN A 17 -1.19 -9.46 3.44
CA GLN A 17 -1.23 -10.93 3.44
C GLN A 17 -0.07 -11.55 2.66
N VAL A 18 0.35 -10.94 1.55
CA VAL A 18 1.49 -11.42 0.76
C VAL A 18 2.80 -11.17 1.51
N THR A 19 3.00 -9.98 2.10
CA THR A 19 4.20 -9.68 2.89
C THR A 19 4.34 -10.60 4.10
N GLU A 20 3.24 -10.95 4.78
CA GLU A 20 3.28 -11.87 5.93
C GLU A 20 3.71 -13.30 5.55
N ARG A 21 3.45 -13.72 4.29
CA ARG A 21 3.68 -15.09 3.84
C ARG A 21 4.99 -15.28 3.09
N GLU A 22 5.34 -14.35 2.22
CA GLU A 22 6.38 -14.56 1.21
C GLU A 22 7.55 -13.59 1.35
N TYR A 23 7.32 -12.37 1.81
CA TYR A 23 8.35 -11.32 1.86
C TYR A 23 8.13 -10.37 3.04
N ASN A 24 8.50 -10.84 4.23
CA ASN A 24 8.31 -10.11 5.48
C ASN A 24 9.42 -9.05 5.66
N ASP A 25 9.27 -7.94 4.97
CA ASP A 25 10.11 -6.77 5.10
C ASP A 25 9.42 -5.70 5.98
N PRO A 26 9.97 -5.35 7.16
CA PRO A 26 9.39 -4.35 8.05
C PRO A 26 9.19 -2.98 7.41
N GLU A 27 10.03 -2.59 6.44
CA GLU A 27 9.89 -1.31 5.76
C GLU A 27 8.67 -1.31 4.84
N ILE A 28 8.43 -2.40 4.10
CA ILE A 28 7.21 -2.56 3.29
C ILE A 28 5.97 -2.49 4.17
N VAL A 29 5.96 -3.23 5.29
CA VAL A 29 4.83 -3.24 6.24
C VAL A 29 4.56 -1.83 6.78
N THR A 30 5.61 -1.07 7.09
CA THR A 30 5.48 0.32 7.55
C THR A 30 4.85 1.21 6.48
N ARG A 31 5.25 1.09 5.21
CA ARG A 31 4.66 1.87 4.10
C ARG A 31 3.21 1.49 3.82
N LEU A 32 2.85 0.22 3.99
CA LEU A 32 1.46 -0.23 3.90
C LEU A 32 0.60 0.41 5.02
N ALA A 33 1.09 0.40 6.26
CA ALA A 33 0.40 1.00 7.40
C ALA A 33 0.24 2.52 7.28
N ASP A 34 1.30 3.23 6.86
CA ASP A 34 1.24 4.68 6.61
C ASP A 34 0.19 5.03 5.54
N THR A 35 0.11 4.20 4.50
CA THR A 35 -0.87 4.41 3.42
C THR A 35 -2.29 4.17 3.92
N ASP A 36 -2.52 3.13 4.73
CA ASP A 36 -3.84 2.86 5.32
C ASP A 36 -4.32 4.02 6.21
N ALA A 37 -3.44 4.55 7.04
CA ALA A 37 -3.72 5.74 7.84
C ALA A 37 -4.10 6.92 6.94
N ARG A 38 -3.36 7.17 5.85
CA ARG A 38 -3.65 8.26 4.91
C ARG A 38 -4.99 8.09 4.20
N LEU A 39 -5.38 6.87 3.86
CA LEU A 39 -6.67 6.60 3.20
C LEU A 39 -7.87 7.04 4.05
N THR A 40 -7.74 7.09 5.38
CA THR A 40 -8.84 7.55 6.27
C THR A 40 -9.25 9.01 6.05
N HIS A 41 -8.33 9.83 5.53
CA HIS A 41 -8.52 11.27 5.37
C HIS A 41 -8.09 11.77 3.97
N ALA A 42 -7.75 10.87 3.04
CA ALA A 42 -7.34 11.24 1.69
C ALA A 42 -8.55 11.48 0.79
N GLY A 43 -8.50 12.57 0.00
CA GLY A 43 -9.51 12.85 -1.02
C GLY A 43 -9.39 11.98 -2.28
N ASN A 44 -8.29 11.22 -2.43
CA ASN A 44 -8.04 10.40 -3.61
C ASN A 44 -7.20 9.15 -3.27
N GLU A 45 -7.86 8.00 -3.19
CA GLU A 45 -7.22 6.71 -2.89
C GLU A 45 -6.22 6.27 -3.98
N TYR A 46 -6.52 6.55 -5.25
CA TYR A 46 -5.66 6.17 -6.38
C TYR A 46 -4.28 6.82 -6.27
N LEU A 47 -4.25 8.11 -5.93
CA LEU A 47 -3.00 8.83 -5.73
C LEU A 47 -2.18 8.26 -4.55
N GLN A 48 -2.84 7.92 -3.44
CA GLN A 48 -2.15 7.36 -2.27
C GLN A 48 -1.56 5.99 -2.56
N VAL A 49 -2.30 5.11 -3.25
CA VAL A 49 -1.81 3.79 -3.64
C VAL A 49 -0.64 3.89 -4.63
N ASN A 50 -0.69 4.80 -5.60
CA ASN A 50 0.44 5.03 -6.50
C ASN A 50 1.68 5.55 -5.76
N ALA A 51 1.49 6.49 -4.82
CA ALA A 51 2.59 7.01 -4.02
C ALA A 51 3.25 5.90 -3.17
N MET A 52 2.43 5.03 -2.56
CA MET A 52 2.89 3.87 -1.79
C MET A 52 3.77 2.95 -2.64
N VAL A 53 3.28 2.52 -3.82
CA VAL A 53 4.02 1.62 -4.71
C VAL A 53 5.32 2.26 -5.18
N ALA A 54 5.28 3.53 -5.60
CA ALA A 54 6.48 4.25 -6.03
C ALA A 54 7.53 4.34 -4.91
N THR A 55 7.10 4.57 -3.67
CA THR A 55 7.97 4.65 -2.50
C THR A 55 8.61 3.29 -2.19
N ILE A 56 7.83 2.21 -2.17
CA ILE A 56 8.35 0.85 -1.95
C ILE A 56 9.41 0.50 -3.01
N VAL A 57 9.12 0.76 -4.29
CA VAL A 57 10.06 0.48 -5.38
C VAL A 57 11.35 1.29 -5.25
N ALA A 58 11.24 2.57 -4.90
CA ALA A 58 12.39 3.49 -4.82
C ALA A 58 13.25 3.31 -3.55
N GLU A 59 12.69 2.78 -2.47
CA GLU A 59 13.39 2.77 -1.17
C GLU A 59 13.74 1.35 -0.70
N VAL A 60 12.92 0.34 -1.04
CA VAL A 60 13.16 -1.05 -0.62
C VAL A 60 13.86 -1.88 -1.70
N PHE A 61 13.55 -1.64 -2.97
CA PHE A 61 14.07 -2.42 -4.10
C PHE A 61 15.16 -1.71 -4.93
N SER A 62 15.68 -0.58 -4.43
CA SER A 62 16.77 0.17 -5.08
C SER A 62 18.16 -0.25 -4.62
#